data_AF-A0A7Y5V2Z4-F1
#
_entry.id   AF-A0A7Y5V2Z4-F1
#
_cell.length_a   1.000
_cell.length_b   1.000
_cell.length_c   1.000
_cell.angle_alpha   90.00
_cell.angle_beta   90.00
_cell.angle_gamma   90.00
#
_symmetry.space_group_name_H-M   'P 1'
#
loop_
_entity.id
_entity.type
_entity.pdbx_description
1 polymer ?
#
loop_
_entity_poly.entity_id
_entity_poly.type
_entity_poly.pdbx_seq_one_letter_code
_entity_poly.pdbx_strand_id
1 'polypeptide(L)' 'MDTRGSIPCTRHLRGFSLPQASSETAEQRNPDKALLRETVLALREQGMSYRQIAREVGIHWTRVGQILR' A
#
# COMPACT_ATOMS: atom_id res chain seq x y z
N MET A 1 -23.51 -36.20 32.91
CA MET A 1 -23.64 -36.39 31.45
C MET A 1 -23.53 -35.02 30.81
N ASP A 2 -22.31 -34.66 30.39
CA ASP A 2 -21.96 -33.35 29.84
C ASP A 2 -22.28 -33.28 28.34
N THR A 3 -23.26 -32.46 27.96
CA THR A 3 -23.53 -32.12 26.56
C THR A 3 -22.79 -30.83 26.18
N ARG A 4 -21.45 -30.92 26.05
CA ARG A 4 -20.68 -29.87 25.37
C ARG A 4 -20.89 -30.01 23.86
N GLY A 5 -22.05 -29.56 23.40
CA GLY A 5 -22.35 -29.42 21.98
C GLY A 5 -21.39 -28.42 21.36
N SER A 6 -20.43 -28.93 20.58
CA SER A 6 -19.57 -28.12 19.73
C SER A 6 -20.44 -27.45 18.67
N ILE A 7 -20.63 -26.13 18.79
CA ILE A 7 -21.33 -25.34 17.77
C ILE A 7 -20.34 -25.18 16.61
N PRO A 8 -20.61 -25.74 15.41
CA PRO A 8 -19.78 -25.42 14.26
C PRO A 8 -20.00 -23.94 13.95
N CYS A 9 -18.95 -23.13 14.13
CA CYS A 9 -18.91 -21.78 13.58
C CYS A 9 -19.02 -21.88 12.06
N THR A 10 -20.25 -21.82 11.54
CA THR A 10 -20.51 -21.66 10.12
C THR A 10 -19.99 -20.30 9.72
N ARG A 11 -18.82 -20.30 9.08
CA ARG A 11 -18.19 -19.11 8.48
C ARG A 11 -19.19 -18.53 7.49
N HIS A 12 -19.94 -17.51 7.90
CA HIS A 12 -20.79 -16.74 7.01
C HIS A 12 -19.88 -15.96 6.06
N LEU A 13 -19.47 -16.60 4.97
CA LEU A 13 -18.96 -15.95 3.77
C LEU A 13 -20.16 -15.28 3.10
N ARG A 14 -20.69 -14.22 3.72
CA ARG A 14 -21.48 -13.25 2.95
C ARG A 14 -20.52 -12.72 1.91
N GLY A 15 -20.76 -13.09 0.65
CA GLY A 15 -20.04 -12.60 -0.51
C GLY A 15 -20.11 -11.08 -0.55
N PHE A 16 -19.20 -10.44 0.18
CA PHE A 16 -18.98 -9.02 0.12
C PHE A 16 -17.95 -8.83 -0.98
N SER A 17 -18.44 -8.84 -2.22
CA SER A 17 -17.65 -8.43 -3.36
C SER A 17 -17.39 -6.94 -3.19
N LEU A 18 -16.26 -6.60 -2.56
CA LEU A 18 -15.71 -5.26 -2.67
C LEU A 18 -15.57 -5.02 -4.18
N PRO A 19 -16.24 -4.02 -4.77
CA PRO A 19 -15.79 -3.53 -6.06
C PRO A 19 -14.32 -3.18 -5.82
N GLN A 20 -13.43 -3.84 -6.57
CA GLN A 20 -12.00 -3.60 -6.54
C GLN A 20 -11.84 -2.12 -6.88
N ALA A 21 -11.84 -1.27 -5.85
CA ALA A 21 -11.85 0.17 -6.01
C ALA A 21 -10.59 0.48 -6.80
N SER A 22 -10.79 0.83 -8.06
CA SER A 22 -9.76 0.99 -9.06
C SER A 22 -8.69 1.90 -8.46
N SER A 23 -7.53 1.32 -8.12
CA SER A 23 -6.37 2.00 -7.57
C SER A 23 -5.95 3.21 -8.43
N GLU A 24 -6.45 3.27 -9.66
CA GLU A 24 -6.41 4.36 -10.63
C GLU A 24 -7.00 5.69 -10.10
N THR A 25 -8.15 5.67 -9.39
CA THR A 25 -8.76 6.91 -8.86
C THR A 25 -8.11 7.42 -7.58
N ALA A 26 -7.38 6.57 -6.85
CA ALA A 26 -6.65 6.97 -5.65
C ALA A 26 -5.38 7.77 -5.97
N GLU A 27 -4.74 7.50 -7.11
CA GLU A 27 -3.58 8.25 -7.60
C GLU A 27 -3.99 9.64 -8.11
N GLN A 28 -5.16 9.75 -8.77
CA GLN A 28 -5.66 11.02 -9.33
C GLN A 28 -6.00 12.08 -8.27
N ARG A 29 -6.28 11.66 -7.02
CA ARG A 29 -6.69 12.55 -5.92
C ARG A 29 -5.57 13.44 -5.39
N ASN A 30 -4.31 13.14 -5.70
CA ASN A 30 -3.18 13.86 -5.13
C ASN A 30 -2.06 13.98 -6.17
N PRO A 31 -2.04 15.05 -6.99
CA PRO A 31 -1.03 15.23 -8.03
C PRO A 31 0.40 15.22 -7.46
N ASP A 32 0.57 15.68 -6.21
CA ASP A 32 1.83 15.64 -5.48
C ASP A 32 2.37 14.21 -5.30
N LYS A 33 1.50 13.19 -5.19
CA LYS A 33 1.92 11.80 -5.01
C LYS A 33 2.50 11.20 -6.30
N ALA A 34 1.92 11.53 -7.45
CA ALA A 34 2.42 11.08 -8.76
C ALA A 34 3.79 11.71 -9.06
N LEU A 35 3.93 13.01 -8.83
CA LEU A 35 5.21 13.72 -8.92
C LEU A 35 6.28 13.12 -7.98
N LEU A 36 5.89 12.77 -6.75
CA LEU A 36 6.77 12.11 -5.78
C LEU A 36 7.23 10.74 -6.28
N ARG A 37 6.34 9.97 -6.92
CA ARG A 37 6.63 8.66 -7.51
C ARG A 37 7.66 8.77 -8.63
N GLU A 38 7.44 9.66 -9.58
CA GLU A 38 8.38 9.90 -10.69
C GLU A 38 9.75 10.36 -10.18
N THR A 39 9.78 11.28 -9.21
CA THR A 39 11.03 11.76 -8.61
C THR A 39 11.79 10.62 -7.93
N VAL A 40 11.12 9.79 -7.14
CA VAL A 40 11.73 8.63 -6.46
C VAL A 40 12.25 7.59 -7.47
N LEU A 41 11.54 7.37 -8.57
CA LEU A 41 11.97 6.47 -9.65
C LEU A 41 13.22 7.00 -10.36
N ALA A 42 13.23 8.27 -10.76
CA ALA A 42 14.37 8.90 -11.41
C ALA A 42 15.64 8.84 -10.55
N LEU A 43 15.51 9.11 -9.23
CA LEU A 43 16.63 9.00 -8.29
C LEU A 43 17.10 7.55 -8.09
N ARG A 44 16.20 6.56 -8.26
CA ARG A 44 16.56 5.15 -8.17
C ARG A 44 17.31 4.67 -9.41
N GLU A 45 16.95 5.14 -10.59
CA GLU A 45 17.69 4.86 -11.83
C GLU A 45 19.12 5.40 -11.79
N GLN A 46 19.35 6.50 -11.05
CA GLN A 46 20.68 7.04 -10.78
C GLN A 46 21.51 6.19 -9.79
N GLY A 47 20.95 5.07 -9.29
CA GLY A 47 21.65 4.16 -8.38
C GLY A 47 21.71 4.64 -6.93
N MET A 48 20.95 5.67 -6.56
CA MET A 48 20.94 6.17 -5.18
C MET A 48 20.30 5.18 -4.21
N SER A 49 20.85 5.13 -3.00
CA SER A 49 20.27 4.35 -1.91
C SER A 49 18.97 4.98 -1.41
N TYR A 50 18.05 4.16 -0.89
CA TYR A 50 16.80 4.63 -0.27
C TYR A 50 17.00 5.75 0.76
N ARG A 51 18.11 5.73 1.51
CA ARG A 51 18.45 6.76 2.49
C ARG A 51 18.85 8.10 1.86
N GLN A 52 19.48 8.07 0.69
CA GLN A 52 19.83 9.29 -0.06
C GLN A 52 18.59 9.87 -0.72
N ILE A 53 17.76 9.04 -1.37
CA ILE A 53 16.49 9.45 -1.97
C ILE A 53 15.57 10.11 -0.91
N ALA A 54 15.51 9.52 0.28
CA ALA A 54 14.77 10.06 1.43
C ALA A 54 15.24 11.47 1.83
N ARG A 55 16.56 11.69 1.87
CA ARG A 55 17.14 13.01 2.19
C ARG A 55 16.86 14.03 1.10
N GLU A 56 16.96 13.63 -0.16
CA GLU A 56 16.75 14.51 -1.32
C GLU A 56 15.31 14.98 -1.43
N VAL A 57 14.36 14.05 -1.24
CA VAL A 57 12.92 14.32 -1.36
C VAL A 57 12.34 14.84 -0.02
N GLY A 58 13.12 14.83 1.06
CA GLY A 58 12.68 15.31 2.38
C GLY A 58 11.63 14.41 3.05
N ILE A 59 11.62 13.11 2.72
CA ILE A 59 10.65 12.12 3.22
C ILE A 59 11.36 11.00 3.98
N HIS A 60 10.66 10.36 4.92
CA HIS A 60 11.24 9.23 5.65
C HIS A 60 11.52 8.04 4.71
N TRP A 61 12.67 7.36 4.87
CA TRP A 61 13.11 6.27 4.00
C TRP A 61 12.11 5.11 3.88
N THR A 62 11.33 4.83 4.94
CA THR A 62 10.27 3.82 4.91
C THR A 62 9.15 4.21 3.93
N ARG A 63 8.89 5.51 3.77
CA ARG A 63 7.90 6.04 2.82
C ARG A 63 8.35 5.82 1.37
N VAL A 64 9.65 5.98 1.09
CA VAL A 64 10.24 5.67 -0.22
C VAL A 64 9.99 4.21 -0.63
N GLY A 65 10.15 3.27 0.31
CA GLY A 65 9.85 1.86 0.08
C GLY A 65 8.36 1.56 -0.15
N GLN A 66 7.46 2.29 0.52
CA GLN A 66 6.01 2.17 0.28
C GLN A 66 5.58 2.72 -1.08
N ILE A 67 6.32 3.71 -1.61
CA ILE A 67 6.04 4.34 -2.90
C ILE A 67 6.40 3.40 -4.05
N LEU A 68 7.49 2.64 -3.91
CA LEU A 68 8.04 1.70 -4.88
C LEU A 68 7.46 0.27 -4.82
N ARG A 69 6.64 -0.03 -3.79
CA ARG A 69 5.91 -1.30 -3.67
C ARG A 69 4.59 -1.23 -4.42
#